data_AF-A0A367LXT1-F1
#
_entry.id   AF-A0A367LXT1-F1
#
_cell.length_a   1.000
_cell.length_b   1.000
_cell.length_c   1.000
_cell.angle_alpha   90.00
_cell.angle_beta   90.00
_cell.angle_gamma   90.00
#
_symmetry.space_group_name_H-M   'P 1'
#
loop_
_entity.id
_entity.type
_entity.pdbx_description
1 polymer ?
#
loop_
_entity_poly.entity_id
_entity_poly.type
_entity_poly.pdbx_seq_one_letter_code
_entity_poly.pdbx_strand_id
1 'polypeptide(L)'
;RLGSLEQGSPVFYRQIQVGQVKSFQLGDDQRTIEIKVHIEPAYADLVRKHTRFWNASGISISGGLSGFKVRSESLLTLAAGGIAFATSDSQGDSPPTDPSKPFRLYDDYDAAQAGLRVKLKMNDVSGIDPGRTPVMFNGVQVGLVKSIDM
;
A
#
# COMPACT_ATOMS: atom_id res chain seq x y z
N ARG A 1 8.37 11.17 -0.71
CA ARG A 1 7.96 12.12 0.36
C ARG A 1 7.82 11.34 1.66
N LEU A 2 8.19 11.94 2.80
CA LEU A 2 8.26 11.25 4.11
C LEU A 2 6.88 11.11 4.77
N GLY A 3 5.96 12.02 4.46
CA GLY A 3 4.60 12.01 5.03
C GLY A 3 4.63 12.31 6.53
N SER A 4 3.81 11.59 7.29
CA SER A 4 3.72 11.66 8.76
C SER A 4 4.58 10.62 9.48
N LEU A 5 5.55 10.02 8.78
CA LEU A 5 6.45 9.03 9.40
C LEU A 5 7.57 9.75 10.15
N GLU A 6 7.87 9.25 11.34
CA GLU A 6 8.93 9.75 12.21
C GLU A 6 9.80 8.59 12.71
N GLN A 7 10.93 8.92 13.32
CA GLN A 7 11.71 7.91 14.01
C GLN A 7 10.88 7.34 15.16
N GLY A 8 10.81 6.02 15.28
CA GLY A 8 9.96 5.33 16.26
C GLY A 8 8.53 5.09 15.79
N SER A 9 8.11 5.56 14.60
CA SER A 9 6.80 5.19 14.05
C SER A 9 6.65 3.66 13.97
N PRO A 10 5.50 3.10 14.39
CA PRO A 10 5.29 1.67 14.46
C PRO A 10 5.23 1.03 13.07
N VAL A 11 5.69 -0.23 12.98
CA VAL A 11 5.51 -1.09 11.81
C VAL A 11 4.54 -2.21 12.15
N PHE A 12 3.49 -2.36 11.36
CA PHE A 12 2.39 -3.29 11.61
C PHE A 12 2.32 -4.43 10.59
N TYR A 13 1.98 -5.62 11.08
CA TYR A 13 1.52 -6.75 10.29
C TYR A 13 0.16 -7.20 10.85
N ARG A 14 -0.89 -7.23 10.03
CA ARG A 14 -2.26 -7.59 10.46
C ARG A 14 -2.69 -6.88 11.76
N GLN A 15 -2.43 -5.58 11.85
CA GLN A 15 -2.74 -4.72 13.01
C GLN A 15 -1.92 -5.00 14.28
N ILE A 16 -0.97 -5.92 14.24
CA ILE A 16 -0.03 -6.20 15.34
C ILE A 16 1.26 -5.43 15.08
N GLN A 17 1.76 -4.69 16.07
CA GLN A 17 3.06 -4.03 15.97
C GLN A 17 4.16 -5.09 16.00
N VAL A 18 4.99 -5.11 14.97
CA VAL A 18 6.07 -6.09 14.77
C VAL A 18 7.45 -5.43 14.62
N GLY A 19 7.49 -4.10 14.73
CA GLY A 19 8.71 -3.33 14.51
C GLY A 19 8.49 -1.83 14.59
N GLN A 20 9.50 -1.08 14.15
CA GLN A 20 9.50 0.37 14.16
C GLN A 20 10.47 0.98 13.13
N VAL A 21 10.22 2.22 12.75
CA VAL A 21 11.14 3.03 11.93
C VAL A 21 12.38 3.40 12.75
N LYS A 22 13.57 3.06 12.24
CA LYS A 22 14.86 3.37 12.89
C LYS A 22 15.43 4.70 12.44
N SER A 23 15.37 4.98 11.14
CA SER A 23 15.88 6.22 10.56
C SER A 23 15.34 6.42 9.15
N PHE A 24 15.53 7.62 8.64
CA PHE A 24 15.30 7.98 7.25
C PHE A 24 16.49 8.79 6.75
N GLN A 25 16.82 8.62 5.48
CA GLN A 25 17.91 9.33 4.83
C GLN A 25 17.49 9.71 3.42
N LEU A 26 18.03 10.82 2.91
CA LEU A 26 17.91 11.14 1.50
C LEU A 26 18.77 10.14 0.73
N GLY A 27 18.21 9.54 -0.32
CA GLY A 27 18.96 8.65 -1.20
C GLY A 27 20.04 9.42 -1.96
N ASP A 28 21.02 8.69 -2.50
CA ASP A 28 22.15 9.26 -3.23
C ASP A 28 21.72 10.10 -4.44
N ASP A 29 20.54 9.82 -5.00
CA ASP A 29 19.93 10.55 -6.11
C ASP A 29 19.29 11.88 -5.71
N GLN A 30 19.28 12.22 -4.42
CA GLN A 30 18.65 13.40 -3.81
C GLN A 30 17.15 13.54 -4.08
N ARG A 31 16.50 12.49 -4.59
CA ARG A 31 15.08 12.49 -4.99
C ARG A 31 14.28 11.45 -4.22
N THR A 32 14.92 10.37 -3.80
CA THR A 32 14.32 9.30 -3.02
C THR A 32 14.58 9.48 -1.53
N ILE A 33 13.67 8.96 -0.73
CA ILE A 33 13.82 8.90 0.73
C ILE A 33 13.89 7.43 1.08
N GLU A 34 15.01 7.02 1.66
CA GLU A 34 15.18 5.67 2.17
C GLU A 34 14.76 5.63 3.63
N ILE A 35 13.90 4.68 3.98
CA ILE A 35 13.40 4.50 5.33
C ILE A 35 13.92 3.16 5.83
N LYS A 36 14.71 3.19 6.91
CA LYS A 36 15.22 1.98 7.56
C LYS A 36 14.23 1.57 8.65
N VAL A 37 13.64 0.40 8.48
CA VAL A 37 12.75 -0.22 9.47
C VAL A 37 13.49 -1.34 10.19
N HIS A 38 13.19 -1.52 11.47
CA HIS A 38 13.59 -2.69 12.23
C HIS A 38 12.36 -3.53 12.53
N ILE A 39 12.36 -4.76 12.03
CA ILE A 39 11.39 -5.79 12.35
C ILE A 39 12.01 -6.66 13.46
N GLU A 40 11.25 -6.97 14.50
CA GLU A 40 11.78 -7.81 15.58
C GLU A 40 12.13 -9.21 15.04
N PRO A 41 13.17 -9.88 15.59
CA PRO A 41 13.61 -11.18 15.10
C PRO A 41 12.51 -12.25 15.04
N ALA A 42 11.57 -12.22 15.99
CA ALA A 42 10.43 -13.14 16.03
C ALA A 42 9.47 -13.01 14.83
N TYR A 43 9.54 -11.90 14.11
CA TYR A 43 8.67 -11.56 12.98
C TYR A 43 9.44 -11.44 11.64
N ALA A 44 10.74 -11.74 11.61
CA ALA A 44 11.57 -11.56 10.43
C ALA A 44 11.03 -12.33 9.20
N ASP A 45 10.49 -13.53 9.41
CA ASP A 45 9.95 -14.40 8.37
C ASP A 45 8.61 -13.91 7.77
N LEU A 46 8.02 -12.85 8.33
CA LEU A 46 6.83 -12.22 7.76
C LEU A 46 7.16 -11.39 6.52
N VAL A 47 8.41 -10.92 6.40
CA VAL A 47 8.87 -10.14 5.24
C VAL A 47 9.44 -11.07 4.18
N ARG A 48 8.74 -11.15 3.06
CA ARG A 48 9.04 -12.03 1.93
C ARG A 48 9.27 -11.21 0.67
N LYS A 49 9.75 -11.88 -0.37
CA LYS A 49 10.09 -11.24 -1.66
C LYS A 49 8.97 -10.37 -2.25
N HIS A 50 7.71 -10.73 -2.01
CA HIS A 50 6.54 -10.03 -2.55
C HIS A 50 5.75 -9.25 -1.50
N THR A 51 6.35 -8.99 -0.35
CA THR A 51 5.77 -8.10 0.65
C THR A 51 5.61 -6.69 0.07
N ARG A 52 4.46 -6.09 0.31
CA ARG A 52 4.18 -4.70 -0.02
C ARG A 52 4.01 -3.91 1.27
N PHE A 53 4.72 -2.79 1.37
CA PHE A 53 4.65 -1.87 2.49
C PHE A 53 3.84 -0.65 2.08
N TRP A 54 2.92 -0.18 2.91
CA TRP A 54 2.20 1.07 2.68
C TRP A 54 2.23 1.96 3.91
N ASN A 55 2.07 3.25 3.67
CA ASN A 55 1.83 4.19 4.74
C ASN A 55 0.44 3.90 5.32
N ALA A 56 0.41 3.50 6.60
CA ALA A 56 -0.82 3.29 7.35
C ALA A 56 -1.37 4.60 7.92
N SER A 57 -0.70 5.73 7.67
CA SER A 57 -1.16 7.04 8.10
C SER A 57 -2.08 7.63 7.06
N GLY A 58 -3.25 8.10 7.49
CA GLY A 58 -4.14 8.87 6.64
C GLY A 58 -5.53 8.27 6.55
N ILE A 59 -6.51 9.08 6.95
CA ILE A 59 -7.90 8.86 6.63
C ILE A 59 -8.04 9.07 5.11
N SER A 60 -8.27 8.00 4.34
CA SER A 60 -8.71 8.15 2.95
C SER A 60 -10.20 8.53 2.95
N ILE A 61 -10.52 9.82 3.04
CA ILE A 61 -11.90 10.28 2.85
C ILE A 61 -12.15 10.38 1.34
N SER A 62 -12.62 9.30 0.72
CA SER A 62 -13.23 9.37 -0.61
C SER A 62 -14.71 9.80 -0.46
N GLY A 63 -14.94 11.11 -0.43
CA GLY A 63 -16.28 11.69 -0.35
C GLY A 63 -16.86 12.00 -1.73
N GLY A 64 -17.68 11.08 -2.27
CA GLY A 64 -18.79 11.42 -3.15
C GLY A 64 -20.08 11.40 -2.33
N LEU A 65 -21.10 12.20 -2.69
CA LEU A 65 -22.35 12.41 -1.95
C LEU A 65 -23.26 11.16 -1.77
N SER A 66 -22.72 9.95 -1.82
CA SER A 66 -23.44 8.70 -1.57
C SER A 66 -22.74 7.88 -0.48
N GLY A 67 -23.33 7.84 0.71
CA GLY A 67 -23.15 6.77 1.70
C GLY A 67 -21.75 6.65 2.30
N PHE A 68 -21.57 7.24 3.49
CA PHE A 68 -20.40 7.06 4.33
C PHE A 68 -20.18 5.57 4.65
N LYS A 69 -19.20 4.92 3.99
CA LYS A 69 -18.73 3.57 4.36
C LYS A 69 -17.53 3.71 5.30
N VAL A 70 -17.79 4.12 6.55
CA VAL A 70 -16.74 4.25 7.57
C VAL A 70 -16.38 2.86 8.09
N ARG A 71 -15.22 2.33 7.69
CA ARG A 71 -14.61 1.17 8.37
C ARG A 71 -14.02 1.66 9.70
N SER A 72 -14.87 1.70 10.73
CA SER A 72 -14.56 2.31 12.02
C SER A 72 -13.51 1.57 12.85
N GLU A 73 -13.29 0.28 12.61
CA GLU A 73 -12.40 -0.57 13.43
C GLU A 73 -10.89 -0.25 13.26
N SER A 74 -10.50 0.45 12.19
CA SER A 74 -9.09 0.80 11.92
C SER A 74 -8.64 2.12 12.58
N LEU A 75 -9.59 2.96 13.00
CA LEU A 75 -9.37 4.39 13.28
C LEU A 75 -8.40 4.71 14.43
N LEU A 76 -8.29 3.86 15.46
CA LEU A 76 -7.41 4.13 16.61
C LEU A 76 -5.92 3.90 16.29
N THR A 77 -5.60 2.96 15.40
CA THR A 77 -4.22 2.71 14.90
C THR A 77 -3.77 3.72 13.84
N LEU A 78 -4.71 4.36 13.14
CA LEU A 78 -4.41 5.30 12.04
C LEU A 78 -4.03 6.72 12.52
N ALA A 79 -4.39 7.09 13.76
CA ALA A 79 -4.15 8.44 14.30
C ALA A 79 -2.67 8.74 14.61
N ALA A 80 -1.89 7.72 15.01
CA ALA A 80 -0.46 7.87 15.30
C ALA A 80 0.44 7.74 14.06
N GLY A 81 -0.14 7.32 12.93
CA GLY A 81 0.62 6.98 11.74
C GLY A 81 1.48 5.72 11.89
N GLY A 82 2.14 5.33 10.81
CA GLY A 82 3.01 4.15 10.78
C GLY A 82 3.12 3.50 9.41
N ILE A 83 3.82 2.38 9.36
CA ILE A 83 3.98 1.57 8.16
C ILE A 83 3.25 0.25 8.39
N ALA A 84 2.44 -0.20 7.44
CA ALA A 84 1.88 -1.55 7.47
C ALA A 84 2.37 -2.35 6.26
N PHE A 85 2.41 -3.67 6.40
CA PHE A 85 2.76 -4.53 5.29
C PHE A 85 1.95 -5.81 5.24
N ALA A 86 1.89 -6.39 4.05
CA ALA A 86 1.33 -7.72 3.80
C ALA A 86 2.05 -8.39 2.63
N THR A 87 2.04 -9.71 2.67
CA THR A 87 2.45 -10.56 1.56
C THR A 87 1.17 -11.16 0.98
N SER A 88 0.99 -11.07 -0.35
CA SER A 88 -0.18 -11.64 -1.03
C SER A 88 -0.32 -13.13 -0.70
N ASP A 89 -1.54 -13.60 -0.40
CA ASP A 89 -1.80 -14.99 -0.02
C ASP A 89 -1.38 -15.98 -1.13
N SER A 90 -1.53 -15.60 -2.40
CA SER A 90 -1.04 -16.36 -3.55
C SER A 90 0.48 -16.49 -3.64
N GLN A 91 1.21 -15.75 -2.80
CA GLN A 91 2.67 -15.70 -2.74
C GLN A 91 3.19 -16.02 -1.33
N GLY A 92 2.36 -16.63 -0.46
CA GLY A 92 2.73 -17.00 0.91
C GLY A 92 3.95 -17.90 1.00
N ASP A 93 4.15 -18.76 0.00
CA ASP A 93 5.30 -19.68 -0.10
C ASP A 93 6.57 -19.04 -0.69
N SER A 94 6.54 -17.74 -1.01
CA SER A 94 7.76 -17.07 -1.47
C SER A 94 8.80 -17.02 -0.34
N PRO A 95 10.09 -17.26 -0.62
CA PRO A 95 11.11 -17.35 0.43
C PRO A 95 11.20 -16.02 1.22
N PRO A 96 11.67 -16.07 2.48
CA PRO A 96 12.04 -14.88 3.22
C PRO A 96 12.92 -13.96 2.36
N THR A 97 12.69 -12.66 2.45
CA THR A 97 13.49 -11.71 1.67
C THR A 97 14.90 -11.62 2.21
N ASP A 98 15.82 -11.23 1.34
CA ASP A 98 17.09 -10.65 1.77
C ASP A 98 16.82 -9.26 2.37
N PRO A 99 17.19 -9.00 3.64
CA PRO A 99 16.97 -7.71 4.32
C PRO A 99 17.67 -6.52 3.64
N SER A 100 18.68 -6.77 2.80
CA SER A 100 19.39 -5.72 2.06
C SER A 100 18.59 -5.18 0.87
N LYS A 101 17.52 -5.87 0.46
CA LYS A 101 16.73 -5.46 -0.71
C LYS A 101 15.74 -4.36 -0.33
N PRO A 102 15.75 -3.22 -1.05
CA PRO A 102 14.81 -2.15 -0.77
C PRO A 102 13.39 -2.58 -1.20
N PHE A 103 12.40 -2.16 -0.40
CA PHE A 103 10.99 -2.28 -0.71
C PHE A 103 10.40 -0.93 -1.06
N ARG A 104 9.39 -0.93 -1.94
CA ARG A 104 8.59 0.27 -2.18
C ARG A 104 7.63 0.50 -1.03
N LEU A 105 7.64 1.71 -0.49
CA LEU A 105 6.57 2.22 0.36
C LEU A 105 5.49 2.86 -0.53
N TYR A 106 4.29 2.28 -0.51
CA TYR A 106 3.12 2.82 -1.20
C TYR A 106 2.44 3.91 -0.36
N ASP A 107 1.75 4.83 -1.02
CA ASP A 107 1.08 5.96 -0.35
C ASP A 107 -0.04 5.50 0.60
N ASP A 108 -0.73 4.40 0.29
CA ASP A 108 -1.82 3.84 1.09
C ASP A 108 -2.06 2.35 0.75
N TYR A 109 -3.02 1.74 1.45
CA TYR A 109 -3.42 0.34 1.23
C TYR A 109 -3.92 0.10 -0.20
N ASP A 110 -4.74 0.99 -0.76
CA ASP A 110 -5.33 0.81 -2.08
C ASP A 110 -4.25 0.84 -3.19
N ALA A 111 -3.25 1.69 -3.04
CA ALA A 111 -2.07 1.77 -3.90
C ALA A 111 -1.20 0.52 -3.76
N ALA A 112 -1.07 -0.04 -2.55
CA ALA A 112 -0.38 -1.31 -2.32
C ALA A 112 -1.17 -2.52 -2.83
N GLN A 113 -2.49 -2.47 -2.89
CA GLN A 113 -3.32 -3.53 -3.47
C GLN A 113 -3.48 -3.42 -4.98
N ALA A 114 -3.08 -2.29 -5.59
CA ALA A 114 -3.16 -2.13 -7.04
C ALA A 114 -2.46 -3.30 -7.74
N GLY A 115 -3.26 -4.11 -8.43
CA GLY A 115 -2.80 -5.28 -9.18
C GLY A 115 -2.01 -4.87 -10.42
N LEU A 116 -2.00 -5.74 -11.43
CA LEU A 116 -1.33 -5.42 -12.70
C LEU A 116 -1.97 -4.16 -13.32
N ARG A 117 -1.19 -3.11 -13.53
CA ARG A 117 -1.66 -1.93 -14.28
C ARG A 117 -1.66 -2.26 -15.76
N VAL A 118 -2.84 -2.33 -16.35
CA VAL A 118 -3.01 -2.51 -17.79
C VAL A 118 -3.41 -1.15 -18.40
N LYS A 119 -2.69 -0.72 -19.44
CA LYS A 119 -3.06 0.44 -20.24
C LYS A 119 -3.84 -0.03 -21.46
N LEU A 120 -5.04 0.50 -21.65
CA LEU A 120 -5.89 0.25 -22.80
C LEU A 120 -5.92 1.54 -23.64
N LYS A 121 -5.75 1.40 -24.95
CA LYS A 121 -6.02 2.49 -25.90
C LYS A 121 -7.39 2.26 -26.49
N MET A 122 -8.22 3.29 -26.42
CA MET A 122 -9.60 3.27 -26.90
C MET A 122 -9.86 4.54 -27.70
N ASN A 123 -10.68 4.44 -28.75
CA ASN A 123 -11.05 5.59 -29.58
C ASN A 123 -12.18 6.42 -28.94
N ASP A 124 -12.94 5.80 -28.03
CA ASP A 124 -14.02 6.42 -27.29
C ASP A 124 -13.94 5.93 -25.84
N VAL A 125 -14.00 6.87 -24.90
CA VAL A 125 -13.98 6.62 -23.46
C VAL A 125 -15.30 7.04 -22.79
N SER A 126 -16.31 7.37 -23.60
CA SER A 126 -17.65 7.75 -23.13
C SER A 126 -18.25 6.63 -22.27
N GLY A 127 -18.80 7.00 -21.11
CA GLY A 127 -19.39 6.06 -20.16
C GLY A 127 -18.37 5.34 -19.25
N ILE A 128 -17.08 5.64 -19.37
CA ILE A 128 -16.06 5.16 -18.43
C ILE A 128 -15.84 6.20 -17.33
N ASP A 129 -16.06 5.79 -16.08
CA ASP A 129 -15.87 6.60 -14.88
C ASP A 129 -14.70 6.03 -14.05
N PRO A 130 -13.55 6.73 -13.99
CA PRO A 130 -12.40 6.33 -13.17
C PRO A 130 -12.79 6.09 -11.71
N GLY A 131 -12.41 4.93 -11.17
CA GLY A 131 -12.74 4.52 -9.82
C GLY A 131 -14.11 3.86 -9.67
N ARG A 132 -14.95 3.82 -10.71
CA ARG A 132 -16.28 3.21 -10.67
C ARG A 132 -16.51 2.13 -11.74
N THR A 133 -15.98 2.32 -12.94
CA THR A 133 -16.19 1.34 -14.02
C THR A 133 -15.37 0.06 -13.77
N PRO A 134 -16.01 -1.11 -13.59
CA PRO A 134 -15.31 -2.37 -13.39
C PRO A 134 -14.75 -2.91 -14.71
N VAL A 135 -13.63 -3.64 -14.62
CA VAL A 135 -13.15 -4.48 -15.72
C VAL A 135 -13.74 -5.86 -15.54
N MET A 136 -14.49 -6.33 -16.53
CA MET A 136 -15.22 -7.60 -16.48
C MET A 136 -14.55 -8.64 -17.40
N PHE A 137 -14.47 -9.88 -16.93
CA PHE A 137 -14.08 -11.03 -17.74
C PHE A 137 -15.03 -12.19 -17.43
N ASN A 138 -15.74 -12.70 -18.43
CA ASN A 138 -16.72 -13.78 -18.29
C ASN A 138 -17.77 -13.56 -17.18
N GLY A 139 -18.25 -12.31 -17.03
CA GLY A 139 -19.24 -11.95 -16.01
C GLY A 139 -18.66 -11.75 -14.60
N VAL A 140 -17.36 -11.96 -14.40
CA VAL A 140 -16.67 -11.72 -13.13
C VAL A 140 -15.90 -10.40 -13.19
N GLN A 141 -15.99 -9.62 -12.12
CA GLN A 141 -15.16 -8.43 -11.96
C GLN A 141 -13.71 -8.84 -11.69
N VAL A 142 -12.80 -8.44 -12.58
CA VAL A 142 -11.36 -8.73 -12.50
C VAL A 142 -10.51 -7.49 -12.28
N GLY A 143 -11.11 -6.30 -12.33
CA GLY A 143 -10.40 -5.05 -12.10
C GLY A 143 -11.32 -3.84 -12.01
N LEU A 144 -10.69 -2.67 -12.01
CA LEU A 144 -11.35 -1.37 -11.94
C LEU A 144 -10.54 -0.36 -12.76
N VAL A 145 -11.21 0.45 -13.57
CA VAL A 145 -10.55 1.57 -14.26
C VAL A 145 -10.09 2.57 -13.20
N LYS A 146 -8.81 2.96 -13.24
CA LYS A 146 -8.21 3.86 -12.24
C LYS A 146 -8.02 5.30 -12.73
N SER A 147 -7.69 5.49 -14.01
CA SER A 147 -7.49 6.80 -14.62
C SER A 147 -7.77 6.74 -16.12
N ILE A 148 -8.06 7.89 -16.70
CA ILE A 148 -8.17 8.12 -18.15
C ILE A 148 -7.25 9.29 -18.47
N ASP A 149 -6.37 9.10 -19.45
CA ASP A 149 -5.54 10.16 -20.00
C ASP A 149 -6.10 10.48 -21.40
N MET A 150 -6.29 11.77 -21.72
CA MET A 150 -6.76 12.24 -23.04
C MET A 150 -5.60 12.64 -23.95
#